data_AF-A0A375BYY7-F1
#
_entry.id   AF-A0A375BYY7-F1
#
_cell.length_a   1.000
_cell.length_b   1.000
_cell.length_c   1.000
_cell.angle_alpha   90.00
_cell.angle_beta   90.00
_cell.angle_gamma   90.00
#
_symmetry.space_group_name_H-M   'P 1'
#
loop_
_entity.id
_entity.type
_entity.pdbx_description
1 polymer ?
#
loop_
_entity_poly.entity_id
_entity_poly.type
_entity_poly.pdbx_seq_one_letter_code
_entity_poly.pdbx_strand_id
1 'polypeptide(L)'
;MTRILTLIAVAGAACTAFAPSALAKLPTPTEAQQAKAAETRARAAWSDKVAAYQLCRAQDKIAAHYLADRKAHGQQAREPVQTAACADPGPFVAPAPAIASTAGAPAAGAVQSPAKAP
;
A
#
# COMPACT_ATOMS: atom_id res chain seq x y z
N MET A 1 -17.60 4.92 -28.43
CA MET A 1 -17.01 3.60 -28.10
C MET A 1 -15.83 3.24 -29.01
N THR A 2 -15.93 3.40 -30.33
CA THR A 2 -14.83 3.20 -31.29
C THR A 2 -13.57 4.03 -31.01
N ARG A 3 -13.72 5.29 -30.58
CA ARG A 3 -12.58 6.16 -30.18
C ARG A 3 -11.86 5.70 -28.91
N ILE A 4 -12.58 5.02 -28.00
CA ILE A 4 -12.02 4.48 -26.76
C ILE A 4 -11.24 3.19 -27.06
N LEU A 5 -11.74 2.36 -27.99
CA LEU A 5 -11.00 1.19 -28.46
C LEU A 5 -9.70 1.55 -29.19
N THR A 6 -9.67 2.62 -29.99
CA THR A 6 -8.43 3.05 -30.67
C THR A 6 -7.38 3.61 -29.70
N LEU A 7 -7.80 4.25 -28.60
CA LEU A 7 -6.88 4.72 -27.56
C LEU A 7 -6.29 3.55 -26.75
N ILE A 8 -7.07 2.51 -26.46
CA ILE A 8 -6.59 1.31 -25.78
C ILE A 8 -5.61 0.52 -26.66
N ALA A 9 -5.83 0.47 -27.97
CA ALA A 9 -4.92 -0.20 -28.91
C ALA A 9 -3.57 0.52 -29.05
N VAL A 10 -3.55 1.86 -29.07
CA VAL A 10 -2.30 2.64 -29.10
C VAL A 10 -1.55 2.59 -27.77
N ALA A 11 -2.26 2.55 -26.63
CA ALA A 11 -1.65 2.37 -25.32
C ALA A 11 -1.10 0.95 -25.10
N GLY A 12 -1.76 -0.06 -25.67
CA GLY A 12 -1.30 -1.46 -25.64
C GLY A 12 0.00 -1.68 -26.42
N ALA A 13 0.15 -1.03 -27.59
CA ALA A 13 1.35 -1.12 -28.42
C ALA A 13 2.57 -0.38 -27.82
N ALA A 14 2.34 0.62 -26.95
CA ALA A 14 3.42 1.31 -26.23
C ALA A 14 3.96 0.48 -25.04
N CYS A 15 3.16 -0.44 -24.49
CA CYS A 15 3.59 -1.30 -23.37
C CYS A 15 4.44 -2.51 -23.80
N THR A 16 4.49 -2.86 -25.09
CA THR A 16 5.29 -3.99 -25.59
C THR A 16 6.67 -3.58 -26.12
N ALA A 17 7.07 -2.31 -25.98
CA ALA A 17 8.37 -1.80 -26.42
C ALA A 17 9.47 -1.84 -25.34
N PHE A 18 9.27 -2.57 -24.24
CA PHE A 18 10.35 -2.94 -23.32
C PHE A 18 10.65 -4.45 -23.44
N ALA A 19 11.18 -4.86 -24.59
CA ALA A 19 11.90 -6.11 -24.71
C ALA A 19 13.35 -5.93 -24.20
N PRO A 20 13.95 -6.97 -23.61
CA PRO A 20 15.03 -6.86 -22.63
C PRO A 20 16.38 -6.54 -23.29
N SER A 21 16.92 -5.37 -23.03
CA SER A 21 18.32 -5.07 -23.36
C SER A 21 19.25 -5.81 -22.39
N ALA A 22 19.75 -6.95 -22.86
CA ALA A 22 20.99 -7.61 -22.46
C ALA A 22 21.19 -7.90 -20.96
N LEU A 23 21.07 -9.18 -20.58
CA LEU A 23 21.77 -9.74 -19.42
C LEU A 23 23.29 -9.87 -19.74
N ALA A 24 23.95 -8.75 -20.04
CA ALA A 24 25.37 -8.65 -19.74
C ALA A 24 25.46 -8.55 -18.22
N LYS A 25 26.25 -9.40 -17.56
CA LYS A 25 26.52 -9.42 -16.11
C LYS A 25 26.45 -8.00 -15.51
N LEU A 26 25.29 -7.57 -15.00
CA LEU A 26 25.16 -6.25 -14.41
C LEU A 26 26.05 -6.22 -13.17
N PRO A 27 26.86 -5.17 -12.96
CA PRO A 27 27.50 -4.98 -11.67
C PRO A 27 26.42 -5.01 -10.61
N THR A 28 26.63 -5.80 -9.55
CA THR A 28 25.73 -5.88 -8.40
C THR A 28 25.32 -4.46 -8.02
N PRO A 29 24.01 -4.17 -7.85
CA PRO A 29 23.56 -2.82 -7.55
C PRO A 29 24.40 -2.24 -6.43
N THR A 30 25.07 -1.12 -6.71
CA THR A 30 25.93 -0.47 -5.72
C THR A 30 25.14 -0.21 -4.45
N GLU A 31 25.80 -0.23 -3.29
CA GLU A 31 25.13 0.00 -2.00
C GLU A 31 24.33 1.32 -2.01
N ALA A 32 24.83 2.34 -2.73
CA ALA A 32 24.12 3.60 -2.97
C ALA A 32 22.78 3.43 -3.71
N GLN A 33 22.70 2.55 -4.71
CA GLN A 33 21.46 2.27 -5.44
C GLN A 33 20.47 1.44 -4.60
N GLN A 34 20.97 0.48 -3.82
CA GLN A 34 20.11 -0.28 -2.91
C GLN A 34 19.54 0.59 -1.79
N ALA A 35 20.33 1.52 -1.26
CA ALA A 35 19.88 2.50 -0.26
C ALA A 35 18.79 3.41 -0.83
N LYS A 36 18.94 3.89 -2.08
CA LYS A 36 17.90 4.70 -2.73
C LYS A 36 16.61 3.92 -2.99
N ALA A 37 16.71 2.67 -3.44
CA ALA A 37 15.54 1.81 -3.62
C ALA A 37 14.85 1.48 -2.28
N ALA A 38 15.61 1.31 -1.19
CA ALA A 38 15.05 1.14 0.15
C ALA A 38 14.34 2.42 0.65
N GLU A 39 14.93 3.60 0.40
CA GLU A 39 14.30 4.89 0.74
C GLU A 39 12.97 5.09 0.00
N THR A 40 12.93 4.82 -1.32
CA THR A 40 11.69 4.92 -2.11
C THR A 40 10.62 3.96 -1.60
N ARG A 41 10.98 2.71 -1.29
CA ARG A 41 10.04 1.73 -0.73
C ARG A 41 9.52 2.15 0.64
N ALA A 42 10.39 2.69 1.50
CA ALA A 42 9.97 3.19 2.81
C ALA A 42 9.04 4.40 2.70
N ARG A 43 9.34 5.34 1.79
CA ARG A 43 8.45 6.48 1.51
C ARG A 43 7.10 6.03 0.98
N ALA A 44 7.07 5.07 0.06
CA ALA A 44 5.82 4.50 -0.46
C ALA A 44 4.99 3.87 0.67
N ALA A 45 5.61 3.00 1.48
CA ALA A 45 4.93 2.35 2.59
C ALA A 45 4.42 3.35 3.65
N TRP A 46 5.13 4.46 3.87
CA TRP A 46 4.64 5.53 4.75
C TRP A 46 3.48 6.30 4.13
N SER A 47 3.57 6.67 2.85
CA SER A 47 2.50 7.35 2.11
C SER A 47 1.21 6.52 2.09
N ASP A 48 1.30 5.20 1.96
CA ASP A 48 0.14 4.31 2.02
C ASP A 48 -0.54 4.37 3.40
N LYS A 49 0.23 4.45 4.49
CA LYS A 49 -0.33 4.63 5.84
C LYS A 49 -0.97 6.01 6.00
N VAL A 50 -0.38 7.07 5.42
CA VAL A 50 -0.97 8.41 5.43
C VAL A 50 -2.29 8.42 4.66
N ALA A 51 -2.36 7.78 3.51
CA ALA A 51 -3.58 7.66 2.72
C ALA A 51 -4.67 6.92 3.51
N ALA A 52 -4.33 5.81 4.18
CA ALA A 52 -5.26 5.09 5.05
C ALA A 52 -5.77 5.95 6.22
N TYR A 53 -4.88 6.72 6.86
CA TYR A 53 -5.26 7.65 7.92
C TYR A 53 -6.23 8.73 7.43
N GLN A 54 -5.96 9.34 6.28
CA GLN A 54 -6.83 10.36 5.68
C GLN A 54 -8.20 9.78 5.29
N LEU A 55 -8.24 8.56 4.74
CA LEU A 55 -9.49 7.88 4.42
C LEU A 55 -10.33 7.64 5.67
N CYS A 56 -9.72 7.14 6.75
CA CYS A 56 -10.39 6.95 8.02
C CYS A 56 -10.97 8.28 8.55
N ARG A 57 -10.18 9.35 8.52
CA ARG A 57 -10.63 10.69 8.95
C ARG A 57 -11.79 11.22 8.10
N ALA A 58 -11.82 10.91 6.81
CA ALA A 58 -12.93 11.30 5.93
C ALA A 58 -14.20 10.52 6.28
N GLN A 59 -14.10 9.22 6.55
CA GLN A 59 -15.22 8.39 6.97
C GLN A 59 -15.83 8.89 8.29
N ASP A 60 -14.98 9.20 9.28
CA ASP A 60 -15.42 9.74 10.58
C ASP A 60 -16.18 11.06 10.41
N LYS A 61 -15.68 11.96 9.54
CA LYS A 61 -16.34 13.24 9.24
C LYS A 61 -17.72 13.01 8.64
N ILE A 62 -17.84 12.12 7.66
CA ILE A 62 -19.12 11.82 7.00
C ILE A 62 -20.10 11.22 8.00
N ALA A 63 -19.66 10.30 8.85
CA ALA A 63 -20.49 9.72 9.90
C ALA A 63 -21.00 10.81 10.88
N ALA A 64 -20.10 11.70 11.34
CA ALA A 64 -20.47 12.81 12.21
C ALA A 64 -21.46 13.78 11.55
N HIS A 65 -21.24 14.13 10.27
CA HIS A 65 -22.15 14.97 9.50
C HIS A 65 -23.54 14.34 9.38
N TYR A 66 -23.61 13.07 9.00
CA TYR A 66 -24.88 12.35 8.89
C TYR A 66 -25.65 12.36 10.21
N LEU A 67 -24.99 12.08 11.34
CA LEU A 67 -25.64 12.09 12.65
C LEU A 67 -26.14 13.50 13.03
N ALA A 68 -25.35 14.54 12.73
CA ALA A 68 -25.73 15.92 12.95
C ALA A 68 -26.96 16.31 12.12
N ASP A 69 -26.98 15.95 10.83
CA ASP A 69 -28.09 16.24 9.91
C ASP A 69 -29.36 15.51 10.37
N ARG A 70 -29.27 14.23 10.71
CA ARG A 70 -30.41 13.45 11.24
C ARG A 70 -31.00 14.09 12.49
N LYS A 71 -30.14 14.54 13.41
CA LYS A 71 -30.55 15.26 14.62
C LYS A 71 -31.21 16.60 14.28
N ALA A 72 -30.66 17.36 13.34
CA ALA A 72 -31.23 18.64 12.90
C ALA A 72 -32.61 18.47 12.27
N HIS A 73 -32.85 17.36 11.56
CA HIS A 73 -34.14 17.02 10.96
C HIS A 73 -35.10 16.28 11.90
N GLY A 74 -34.77 16.14 13.19
CA GLY A 74 -35.62 15.45 14.17
C GLY A 74 -35.79 13.94 13.91
N GLN A 75 -34.95 13.36 13.06
CA GLN A 75 -34.99 11.95 12.71
C GLN A 75 -34.11 11.16 13.69
N GLN A 76 -34.62 10.04 14.20
CA GLN A 76 -33.80 9.13 15.00
C GLN A 76 -32.68 8.55 14.14
N ALA A 77 -31.42 8.75 14.54
CA ALA A 77 -30.28 8.07 13.97
C ALA A 77 -30.01 6.80 14.79
N ARG A 78 -29.63 5.70 14.10
CA ARG A 78 -29.17 4.49 14.79
C ARG A 78 -27.93 4.83 15.62
N GLU A 79 -27.84 4.22 16.80
CA GLU A 79 -26.70 4.43 17.69
C GLU A 79 -25.37 4.12 16.99
N PRO A 80 -24.37 5.02 17.06
CA PRO A 80 -23.09 4.80 16.41
C PRO A 80 -22.41 3.56 16.98
N VAL A 81 -21.95 2.67 16.10
CA VAL A 81 -21.08 1.58 16.51
C VAL A 81 -19.71 2.17 16.79
N GLN A 82 -19.13 1.84 17.95
CA GLN A 82 -17.79 2.32 18.30
C GLN A 82 -16.76 1.75 17.32
N THR A 83 -16.18 2.64 16.52
CA THR A 83 -15.07 2.35 15.63
C THR A 83 -13.74 2.62 16.35
N ALA A 84 -12.70 1.89 15.98
CA ALA A 84 -11.35 2.21 16.45
C ALA A 84 -10.93 3.58 15.92
N ALA A 85 -10.17 4.34 16.73
CA ALA A 85 -9.66 5.64 16.31
C ALA A 85 -8.69 5.50 15.11
N CYS A 86 -8.68 6.49 14.22
CA CYS A 86 -7.74 6.52 13.10
C CYS A 86 -6.29 6.56 13.59
N ALA A 87 -5.48 5.59 13.14
CA ALA A 87 -4.07 5.51 13.50
C ALA A 87 -3.24 6.50 12.66
N ASP A 88 -2.64 7.49 13.32
CA ASP A 88 -1.73 8.45 12.69
C ASP A 88 -0.36 7.79 12.44
N PRO A 89 0.13 7.72 11.19
CA PRO A 89 1.46 7.18 10.90
C PRO A 89 2.62 8.01 11.44
N GLY A 90 2.37 9.24 11.89
CA GLY A 90 3.41 10.16 12.35
C GLY A 90 4.35 10.63 11.23
N PRO A 91 5.40 11.38 11.58
CA PRO A 91 6.38 11.86 10.60
C PRO A 91 7.16 10.70 9.96
N PHE A 92 7.53 10.86 8.68
CA PHE A 92 8.37 9.88 8.00
C PHE A 92 9.75 9.80 8.66
N VAL A 93 10.16 8.59 9.04
CA VAL A 93 11.50 8.29 9.52
C VAL A 93 12.20 7.44 8.47
N ALA A 94 13.32 7.95 7.93
CA ALA A 94 14.11 7.21 6.95
C ALA A 94 14.66 5.93 7.60
N PRO A 95 14.54 4.76 6.93
CA PRO A 95 15.13 3.54 7.46
C PRO A 95 16.65 3.70 7.53
N ALA A 96 17.26 3.24 8.63
CA ALA A 96 18.71 3.16 8.75
C ALA A 96 19.26 2.31 7.59
N PRO A 97 20.45 2.66 7.05
CA PRO A 97 21.06 1.85 6.01
C PRO A 97 21.21 0.42 6.52
N ALA A 98 20.64 -0.53 5.77
CA ALA A 98 20.77 -1.94 6.08
C ALA A 98 22.25 -2.32 5.90
N ILE A 99 23.01 -2.34 6.99
CA ILE A 99 24.24 -3.13 7.06
C ILE A 99 23.82 -4.57 6.76
N ALA A 100 24.32 -5.11 5.65
CA ALA A 100 24.09 -6.49 5.25
C ALA A 100 24.67 -7.42 6.32
N SER A 101 23.90 -7.71 7.36
CA SER A 101 24.17 -8.87 8.21
C SER A 101 23.87 -10.09 7.37
N THR A 102 24.93 -10.76 6.93
CA THR A 102 24.89 -12.15 6.44
C THR A 102 24.50 -13.07 7.58
N ALA A 103 23.23 -13.02 7.99
CA ALA A 103 22.63 -14.03 8.84
C ALA A 103 21.49 -14.67 8.05
N GLY A 104 21.85 -15.59 7.16
CA GLY A 104 20.94 -16.64 6.74
C GLY A 104 20.53 -17.43 7.98
N ALA A 105 19.36 -17.13 8.53
CA ALA A 105 18.67 -18.05 9.41
C ALA A 105 17.68 -18.83 8.53
N PRO A 106 17.81 -20.17 8.41
CA PRO A 106 16.80 -20.94 7.70
C PRO A 106 15.49 -20.81 8.48
N ALA A 107 14.41 -20.58 7.75
CA ALA A 107 13.07 -20.73 8.27
C ALA A 107 12.88 -22.20 8.69
N ALA A 108 13.06 -22.49 9.99
CA ALA A 108 12.51 -23.67 10.60
C ALA A 108 11.01 -23.44 10.84
N GLY A 109 10.25 -23.36 9.76
CA GLY A 109 8.81 -23.50 9.79
C GLY A 109 8.48 -24.96 10.07
N ALA A 110 8.40 -25.32 11.36
CA ALA A 110 7.80 -26.56 11.78
C ALA A 110 6.30 -26.54 11.41
N VAL A 111 5.89 -27.56 10.64
CA VAL A 111 4.60 -28.28 10.59
C VAL A 111 3.47 -27.71 11.48
N GLN A 112 2.22 -27.58 11.02
CA GLN A 112 1.32 -28.69 10.68
C GLN A 112 0.12 -28.21 9.85
N SER A 113 -0.25 -29.01 8.85
CA SER A 113 -1.49 -28.91 8.08
C SER A 113 -2.62 -29.63 8.82
N PRO A 114 -3.82 -29.05 9.02
CA PRO A 114 -4.98 -29.85 9.39
C PRO A 114 -5.61 -30.39 8.11
N ALA A 115 -5.50 -31.70 7.90
CA ALA A 115 -6.32 -32.41 6.93
C ALA A 115 -7.78 -32.35 7.37
N LYS A 116 -8.66 -31.85 6.49
CA LYS A 116 -10.09 -32.13 6.56
C LYS A 116 -10.57 -32.50 5.17
N ALA A 117 -11.03 -33.74 5.03
CA ALA A 117 -11.83 -34.24 3.93
C ALA A 117 -12.81 -35.29 4.51
N PRO A 118 -13.93 -35.55 3.82
CA PRO A 118 -15.30 -35.41 4.30
C PRO A 118 -15.76 -36.39 5.39
#